data_AF-A0A530QGV9-F1
#
_entry.id   AF-A0A530QGV9-F1
#
_cell.length_a   1.000
_cell.length_b   1.000
_cell.length_c   1.000
_cell.angle_alpha   90.00
_cell.angle_beta   90.00
_cell.angle_gamma   90.00
#
_symmetry.space_group_name_H-M   'P 1'
#
loop_
_entity.id
_entity.type
_entity.pdbx_description
1 polymer ?
#
loop_
_entity_poly.entity_id
_entity_poly.type
_entity_poly.pdbx_seq_one_letter_code
_entity_poly.pdbx_strand_id
1 'polypeptide(L)'
;GFVNLRLHDGFWQAHLAALLGEGRNYGRSTIGGGRKANVEYVSANPTGPMHVGHCRGAVVGDTLANLMAFAGYDVTKEYVINDAGSQIDVLGRSALLRYREALGEAIGEIPAGLYP
;
A
#
# COMPACT_ATOMS: atom_id res chain seq x y z
N GLY A 1 -14.17 -31.51 -29.83
CA GLY A 1 -14.87 -30.51 -30.66
C GLY A 1 -15.25 -29.32 -29.79
N PHE A 2 -15.41 -28.13 -30.38
CA PHE A 2 -15.73 -26.90 -29.64
C PHE A 2 -17.19 -26.50 -29.84
N VAL A 3 -17.77 -25.88 -28.82
CA VAL A 3 -19.06 -25.19 -28.90
C VAL A 3 -18.79 -23.70 -28.74
N ASN A 4 -19.13 -22.91 -29.76
CA ASN A 4 -18.99 -21.46 -29.74
C ASN A 4 -20.35 -20.81 -29.48
N LEU A 5 -20.39 -19.86 -28.54
CA LEU A 5 -21.59 -19.12 -28.20
C LEU A 5 -21.45 -17.67 -28.66
N ARG A 6 -22.55 -17.10 -29.16
CA ARG A 6 -22.65 -15.69 -29.53
C ARG A 6 -23.94 -15.12 -28.93
N LEU A 7 -23.84 -13.93 -28.36
CA LEU A 7 -24.98 -13.20 -27.84
C LEU A 7 -25.51 -12.28 -28.95
N HIS A 8 -26.83 -12.14 -29.02
CA HIS A 8 -27.49 -11.23 -29.95
C HIS A 8 -27.22 -9.77 -29.57
N ASP A 9 -27.13 -8.86 -30.54
CA ASP A 9 -26.75 -7.45 -30.31
C ASP A 9 -27.66 -6.75 -29.28
N GLY A 10 -28.95 -7.11 -29.26
CA GLY A 10 -29.91 -6.59 -28.28
C GLY A 10 -29.52 -6.87 -26.82
N PHE A 11 -28.78 -7.96 -26.54
CA PHE A 11 -28.25 -8.23 -25.20
C PHE A 11 -27.25 -7.13 -24.78
N TRP A 12 -26.31 -6.79 -25.66
CA TRP A 12 -25.28 -5.79 -25.36
C TRP A 12 -25.86 -4.39 -25.20
N GLN A 13 -26.86 -4.05 -26.02
CA GLN A 13 -27.57 -2.76 -25.91
C GLN A 13 -28.30 -2.62 -24.57
N ALA A 14 -29.02 -3.67 -24.16
CA ALA A 14 -29.69 -3.71 -22.86
C ALA A 14 -28.70 -3.67 -21.69
N HIS A 15 -27.59 -4.42 -21.80
CA HIS A 15 -26.54 -4.45 -20.78
C HIS A 15 -25.86 -3.09 -20.62
N LEU A 16 -25.61 -2.37 -21.73
CA LEU A 16 -25.03 -1.03 -21.68
C LEU A 16 -25.97 -0.04 -20.97
N ALA A 17 -27.27 -0.11 -21.24
CA ALA A 17 -28.26 0.72 -20.53
C ALA A 17 -28.28 0.42 -19.02
N ALA A 18 -28.19 -0.85 -18.64
CA ALA A 18 -28.09 -1.26 -17.22
C ALA A 18 -26.81 -0.74 -16.55
N LEU A 19 -25.66 -0.86 -17.23
CA LEU A 19 -24.37 -0.34 -16.76
C LEU A 19 -24.42 1.17 -16.51
N LEU A 20 -24.99 1.93 -17.44
CA LEU A 20 -25.18 3.37 -17.29
C LEU A 20 -26.10 3.72 -16.12
N GLY A 21 -27.12 2.89 -15.86
CA GLY A 21 -27.99 3.01 -14.69
C GLY A 21 -27.28 2.75 -13.36
N GLU A 22 -26.39 1.75 -13.30
CA GLU A 22 -25.60 1.43 -12.10
C GLU A 22 -24.45 2.43 -11.86
N GLY A 23 -23.93 3.05 -12.92
CA GLY A 23 -22.90 4.08 -12.86
C GLY A 23 -21.64 3.61 -12.12
N ARG A 24 -21.24 4.34 -11.07
CA ARG A 24 -20.05 4.01 -10.25
C ARG A 24 -20.19 2.72 -9.43
N ASN A 25 -21.39 2.18 -9.32
CA ASN A 25 -21.63 0.93 -8.62
C ASN A 25 -21.59 -0.28 -9.55
N TYR A 26 -21.46 -0.08 -10.86
CA TYR A 26 -21.35 -1.19 -11.80
C TYR A 26 -20.16 -2.09 -11.44
N GLY A 27 -20.44 -3.39 -11.33
CA GLY A 27 -19.46 -4.39 -10.92
C GLY A 27 -19.24 -4.50 -9.40
N ARG A 28 -19.94 -3.71 -8.57
CA ARG A 28 -19.90 -3.87 -7.12
C ARG A 28 -20.47 -5.24 -6.75
N SER A 29 -19.84 -5.92 -5.81
CA SER A 29 -20.24 -7.27 -5.40
C SER A 29 -20.47 -7.35 -3.89
N THR A 30 -21.27 -8.33 -3.47
CA THR A 30 -21.53 -8.68 -2.07
C THR A 30 -20.81 -9.97 -1.65
N ILE A 31 -19.96 -10.54 -2.52
CA ILE A 31 -19.24 -11.80 -2.26
C ILE A 31 -18.36 -11.76 -0.99
N GLY A 32 -17.89 -10.58 -0.59
CA GLY A 32 -17.15 -10.38 0.65
C GLY A 32 -17.99 -10.65 1.89
N GLY A 33 -19.30 -10.39 1.83
CA GLY A 33 -20.24 -10.66 2.92
C GLY A 33 -19.92 -9.91 4.22
N GLY A 34 -19.27 -8.74 4.15
CA GLY A 34 -18.81 -7.99 5.32
C GLY A 34 -17.69 -8.67 6.10
N ARG A 35 -17.04 -9.70 5.54
CA ARG A 35 -15.88 -10.32 6.17
C ARG A 35 -14.75 -9.31 6.32
N LYS A 36 -14.15 -9.30 7.50
CA LYS A 36 -13.00 -8.46 7.80
C LYS A 36 -11.77 -8.91 7.03
N ALA A 37 -11.07 -7.97 6.42
CA ALA A 37 -9.81 -8.20 5.75
C ALA A 37 -8.82 -7.11 6.13
N ASN A 38 -7.62 -7.50 6.58
CA ASN A 38 -6.52 -6.58 6.76
C ASN A 38 -5.61 -6.64 5.52
N VAL A 39 -5.34 -5.49 4.92
CA VAL A 39 -4.41 -5.34 3.81
C VAL A 39 -3.25 -4.47 4.29
N GLU A 40 -2.15 -5.14 4.64
CA GLU A 40 -0.90 -4.50 4.99
C GLU A 40 -0.07 -4.22 3.73
N TYR A 41 0.44 -3.00 3.58
CA TYR A 41 1.31 -2.66 2.45
C TYR A 41 2.23 -1.47 2.75
N VAL A 42 3.27 -1.33 1.92
CA VAL A 42 4.42 -0.42 2.10
C VAL A 42 5.33 -0.83 3.25
N SER A 43 4.85 -0.75 4.50
CA SER A 43 5.57 -1.11 5.75
C SER A 43 7.08 -0.88 5.69
N ALA A 44 7.50 0.29 5.21
CA ALA A 44 8.91 0.59 5.01
C ALA A 44 9.57 0.88 6.36
N ASN A 45 10.78 0.36 6.57
CA ASN A 45 11.56 0.67 7.76
C ASN A 45 11.76 2.19 7.87
N PRO A 46 11.55 2.80 9.05
CA PRO A 46 11.59 4.25 9.23
C PRO A 46 13.03 4.77 9.37
N THR A 47 13.96 4.20 8.61
CA THR A 47 15.41 4.43 8.74
C THR A 47 16.00 5.17 7.54
N GLY A 48 15.17 5.50 6.55
CA GLY A 48 15.57 6.27 5.38
C GLY A 48 14.39 6.88 4.63
N PRO A 49 14.67 7.76 3.65
CA PRO A 49 13.63 8.39 2.85
C PRO A 49 12.90 7.37 1.97
N MET A 50 11.63 7.65 1.71
CA MET A 50 10.82 6.89 0.76
C MET A 50 11.32 7.11 -0.68
N HIS A 51 11.36 6.05 -1.48
CA HIS A 51 11.68 6.13 -2.90
C HIS A 51 10.63 5.42 -3.77
N VAL A 52 10.79 5.53 -5.11
CA VAL A 52 9.86 4.98 -6.11
C VAL A 52 9.61 3.47 -5.97
N GLY A 53 10.53 2.73 -5.34
CA GLY A 53 10.36 1.32 -5.04
C GLY A 53 9.18 1.07 -4.07
N HIS A 54 9.04 1.92 -3.05
CA HIS A 54 7.91 1.85 -2.12
C HIS A 54 6.58 2.23 -2.80
N CYS A 55 6.62 3.11 -3.80
CA CYS A 55 5.43 3.51 -4.56
C CYS A 55 4.75 2.33 -5.24
N ARG A 56 5.52 1.37 -5.75
CA ARG A 56 4.98 0.13 -6.32
C ARG A 56 4.13 -0.64 -5.30
N GLY A 57 4.66 -0.82 -4.09
CA GLY A 57 3.94 -1.48 -3.00
C GLY A 57 2.70 -0.70 -2.58
N ALA A 58 2.80 0.63 -2.54
CA ALA A 58 1.69 1.53 -2.24
C ALA A 58 0.52 1.38 -3.23
N VAL A 59 0.80 1.44 -4.53
CA VAL A 59 -0.22 1.37 -5.58
C VAL A 59 -0.89 0.00 -5.61
N VAL A 60 -0.11 -1.09 -5.52
CA VAL A 60 -0.67 -2.44 -5.53
C VAL A 60 -1.55 -2.70 -4.31
N GLY A 61 -1.05 -2.35 -3.12
CA GLY A 61 -1.78 -2.55 -1.87
C GLY A 61 -3.07 -1.73 -1.81
N ASP A 62 -3.01 -0.44 -2.18
CA ASP A 62 -4.19 0.43 -2.19
C ASP A 62 -5.24 -0.06 -3.21
N THR A 63 -4.80 -0.45 -4.40
CA THR A 63 -5.70 -0.96 -5.46
C THR A 63 -6.38 -2.26 -5.02
N LEU A 64 -5.65 -3.19 -4.41
CA LEU A 64 -6.21 -4.43 -3.87
C LEU A 64 -7.24 -4.16 -2.77
N ALA A 65 -6.91 -3.29 -1.82
CA ALA A 65 -7.80 -2.91 -0.74
C ALA A 65 -9.10 -2.26 -1.26
N ASN A 66 -8.99 -1.38 -2.27
CA ASN A 66 -10.15 -0.76 -2.92
C ASN A 66 -11.01 -1.80 -3.66
N LEU A 67 -10.40 -2.75 -4.36
CA LEU A 67 -11.11 -3.84 -5.03
C LEU A 67 -11.85 -4.74 -4.03
N MET A 68 -11.22 -5.09 -2.91
CA MET A 68 -11.84 -5.88 -1.86
C MET A 68 -13.02 -5.14 -1.22
N ALA A 69 -12.86 -3.85 -0.93
CA ALA A 69 -13.96 -3.03 -0.42
C ALA A 69 -15.12 -2.94 -1.44
N PHE A 70 -14.81 -2.83 -2.74
CA PHE A 70 -15.80 -2.84 -3.81
C PHE A 70 -16.49 -4.21 -3.98
N ALA A 71 -15.82 -5.29 -3.58
CA ALA A 71 -16.37 -6.65 -3.51
C ALA A 71 -17.12 -6.97 -2.20
N GLY A 72 -17.29 -5.99 -1.30
CA GLY A 72 -18.11 -6.10 -0.10
C GLY A 72 -17.40 -6.66 1.13
N TYR A 73 -16.07 -6.55 1.21
CA TYR A 73 -15.29 -6.82 2.41
C TYR A 73 -15.24 -5.59 3.34
N ASP A 74 -15.12 -5.83 4.65
CA ASP A 74 -14.79 -4.80 5.65
C ASP A 74 -13.26 -4.68 5.74
N VAL A 75 -12.70 -3.74 4.97
CA VAL A 75 -11.25 -3.66 4.74
C VAL A 75 -10.60 -2.67 5.70
N THR A 76 -9.62 -3.16 6.45
CA THR A 76 -8.62 -2.33 7.15
C THR A 76 -7.37 -2.23 6.27
N LYS A 77 -6.91 -1.01 6.02
CA LYS A 77 -5.61 -0.75 5.39
C LYS A 77 -4.60 -0.49 6.50
N GLU A 78 -3.49 -1.23 6.52
CA GLU A 78 -2.49 -1.14 7.56
C GLU A 78 -1.11 -0.78 7.01
N TYR A 79 -0.41 0.08 7.75
CA TYR A 79 0.99 0.40 7.55
C TYR A 79 1.73 0.04 8.83
N VAL A 80 2.54 -1.01 8.80
CA VAL A 80 3.32 -1.43 9.97
C VAL A 80 4.63 -0.65 9.98
N ILE A 81 4.84 0.10 11.06
CA ILE A 81 6.11 0.78 11.32
C ILE A 81 6.98 -0.19 12.11
N ASN A 82 8.10 -0.59 11.54
CA ASN A 82 9.11 -1.35 12.26
C ASN A 82 10.03 -0.39 13.03
N ASP A 83 9.62 -0.03 14.24
CA ASP A 83 10.32 0.90 15.13
C ASP A 83 11.27 0.20 16.14
N ALA A 84 11.57 -1.08 15.91
CA ALA A 84 12.44 -1.87 16.77
C ALA A 84 13.67 -2.41 16.03
N GLY A 85 14.72 -2.69 16.81
CA GLY A 85 15.91 -3.42 16.37
C GLY A 85 17.10 -2.55 15.96
N SER A 86 18.15 -3.22 15.52
CA SER A 86 19.48 -2.62 15.36
C SER A 86 19.53 -1.45 14.38
N GLN A 87 18.66 -1.42 13.36
CA GLN A 87 18.62 -0.28 12.42
C GLN A 87 18.13 1.01 13.09
N ILE A 88 17.20 0.91 14.05
CA ILE A 88 16.70 2.06 14.82
C ILE A 88 17.77 2.52 15.82
N ASP A 89 18.47 1.60 16.45
CA ASP A 89 19.60 1.92 17.33
C ASP A 89 20.74 2.62 16.57
N VAL A 90 21.02 2.17 15.34
CA VAL A 90 21.99 2.81 14.45
C VAL A 90 21.51 4.22 14.07
N LEU A 91 20.24 4.39 13.69
CA LEU A 91 19.67 5.70 13.38
C LEU A 91 19.76 6.66 14.57
N GLY A 92 19.36 6.21 15.77
CA GLY A 92 19.43 7.02 16.99
C GLY A 92 20.84 7.45 17.33
N ARG A 93 21.83 6.56 17.22
CA ARG A 93 23.25 6.89 17.42
C ARG A 93 23.77 7.89 16.38
N SER A 94 23.38 7.71 15.11
CA SER A 94 23.75 8.63 14.03
C SER A 94 23.22 10.03 14.29
N ALA A 95 21.94 10.13 14.64
CA ALA A 95 21.29 11.40 14.97
C ALA A 95 21.90 12.08 16.21
N LEU A 96 22.25 11.32 17.25
CA LEU A 96 22.87 11.86 18.46
C LEU A 96 24.27 12.44 18.19
N LEU A 97 25.08 11.80 17.34
CA LEU A 97 26.40 12.34 16.98
C LEU A 97 26.28 13.64 16.20
N ARG A 98 25.36 13.71 15.22
CA ARG A 98 25.08 14.94 14.48
C ARG A 98 24.51 16.05 15.36
N TYR A 99 23.71 15.69 16.34
CA TYR A 99 23.20 16.63 17.33
C TYR A 99 24.34 17.24 18.17
N ARG A 100 25.29 16.43 18.64
CA ARG A 100 26.48 16.91 19.38
C ARG A 100 27.38 17.81 18.53
N GLU A 101 27.60 17.43 17.26
CA GLU A 101 28.33 18.26 16.30
C GLU A 101 27.66 19.63 16.11
N ALA A 102 26.33 19.66 15.97
CA ALA A 102 25.56 20.90 15.85
C ALA A 102 25.61 21.79 17.10
N LEU A 103 25.88 21.21 18.28
CA LEU A 103 26.13 21.94 19.54
C LEU A 103 27.58 22.44 19.68
N GLY A 104 28.45 22.14 18.70
CA GLY A 104 29.85 22.58 18.69
C GLY A 104 30.80 21.61 19.39
N GLU A 105 30.37 20.39 19.72
CA GLU A 105 31.26 19.38 20.29
C GLU A 105 32.20 18.80 19.22
N ALA A 106 33.45 18.53 19.59
CA ALA A 106 34.39 17.83 18.72
C ALA A 106 34.10 16.32 18.72
N ILE A 107 33.32 15.84 17.74
CA ILE A 107 32.88 14.44 17.67
C ILE A 107 33.89 13.49 16.99
N GLY A 108 34.96 14.03 16.37
CA GLY A 108 35.94 13.24 15.63
C GLY A 108 35.39 12.68 14.32
N GLU A 109 36.00 11.60 13.82
CA GLU A 109 35.53 10.91 12.62
C GLU A 109 34.32 10.03 12.94
N ILE A 110 33.29 10.10 12.09
CA ILE A 110 32.08 9.30 12.29
C ILE A 110 32.35 7.83 11.97
N PRO A 111 32.07 6.90 12.90
CA PRO A 111 32.26 5.48 12.68
C PRO A 111 31.49 4.95 11.45
N ALA A 112 32.11 4.01 10.72
CA ALA A 112 31.48 3.34 9.60
C ALA A 112 30.18 2.60 10.02
N GLY A 113 29.17 2.62 9.14
CA GLY A 113 27.89 1.94 9.36
C GLY A 113 26.81 2.78 10.06
N LEU A 114 27.11 4.05 10.37
CA LEU A 114 26.10 5.04 10.77
C LEU A 114 25.44 5.66 9.53
N TYR A 115 24.22 6.16 9.72
CA TYR A 115 23.54 6.95 8.69
C TYR A 115 24.26 8.31 8.53
N PRO A 116 24.28 8.85 7.29
CA PRO A 116 24.99 10.10 6.98
C PRO A 116 24.55 11.29 7.83
#